data_AF-A0A3G6S856-F1
#
_entry.id   AF-A0A3G6S856-F1
#
_cell.length_a   1.000
_cell.length_b   1.000
_cell.length_c   1.000
_cell.angle_alpha   90.00
_cell.angle_beta   90.00
_cell.angle_gamma   90.00
#
_symmetry.space_group_name_H-M   'P 1'
#
loop_
_entity.id
_entity.type
_entity.pdbx_description
1 polymer ?
#
loop_
_entity_poly.entity_id
_entity_poly.type
_entity_poly.pdbx_seq_one_letter_code
_entity_poly.pdbx_strand_id
1 'polypeptide(L)'
;MKTKLMTFLSLSMLLTSCAQDETRDEIMPTAKQVAVNENNTSRIGLTSVKFIKESGPFHPQALNTEESLTLEHNGSVYRLIMQMDNNLVLYRERQGHRTVLWHSNTHRTDVVGPRLVAQTDGNLVIYASNSIPVNSIPIWSADTTVNYHVDSPHIKIQLYSRTGTFIPSGFRIKVILGGNNEERKDIIVEDFY
;
A
#
# COMPACT_ATOMS: atom_id res chain seq x y z
N MET A 1 72.21 -14.20 15.34
CA MET A 1 71.49 -12.92 15.17
C MET A 1 70.01 -13.22 14.93
N LYS A 2 69.13 -12.59 15.71
CA LYS A 2 67.67 -12.44 15.57
C LYS A 2 66.79 -13.70 15.67
N THR A 3 66.30 -13.93 16.88
CA THR A 3 65.07 -14.66 17.21
C THR A 3 63.83 -13.80 16.85
N LYS A 4 62.74 -14.43 16.40
CA LYS A 4 61.39 -13.87 16.55
C LYS A 4 60.38 -14.97 16.87
N LEU A 5 59.89 -14.84 18.10
CA LEU A 5 58.77 -15.47 18.76
C LEU A 5 57.46 -14.89 18.19
N MET A 6 56.44 -15.71 17.93
CA MET A 6 55.05 -15.24 17.93
C MET A 6 54.19 -16.19 18.77
N THR A 7 53.72 -15.62 19.87
CA THR A 7 52.95 -16.18 20.96
C THR A 7 51.47 -16.22 20.59
N PHE A 8 50.81 -17.30 20.99
CA PHE A 8 49.34 -17.41 21.02
C PHE A 8 48.79 -16.49 22.13
N LEU A 9 47.78 -15.68 21.81
CA LEU A 9 46.97 -15.00 22.84
C LEU A 9 45.50 -15.40 22.66
N SER A 10 45.03 -16.20 23.61
CA SER A 10 43.61 -16.44 23.88
C SER A 10 42.97 -15.18 24.43
N LEU A 11 41.74 -14.87 24.01
CA LEU A 11 40.94 -13.79 24.58
C LEU A 11 39.81 -14.39 25.41
N SER A 12 39.96 -14.30 26.74
CA SER A 12 38.94 -14.67 27.73
C SER A 12 37.99 -13.51 27.97
N MET A 13 36.70 -13.82 28.10
CA MET A 13 35.65 -12.95 28.66
C MET A 13 35.98 -12.51 30.09
N LEU A 14 35.49 -11.31 30.48
CA LEU A 14 35.01 -11.00 31.83
C LEU A 14 34.09 -9.75 31.78
N LEU A 15 32.91 -9.89 32.39
CA LEU A 15 31.88 -8.86 32.65
C LEU A 15 32.24 -8.07 33.92
N THR A 16 31.80 -6.82 34.02
CA THR A 16 31.38 -6.07 35.24
C THR A 16 31.00 -4.65 34.81
N SER A 17 29.74 -4.22 34.96
CA SER A 17 29.12 -3.64 36.17
C SER A 17 29.35 -2.13 36.29
N CYS A 18 28.30 -1.33 36.12
CA CYS A 18 27.65 -0.57 37.19
C CYS A 18 26.55 0.34 36.60
N ALA A 19 25.41 0.36 37.27
CA ALA A 19 24.27 1.22 37.01
C ALA A 19 24.32 2.48 37.88
N GLN A 20 23.76 3.58 37.39
CA GLN A 20 23.05 4.65 38.12
C GLN A 20 22.39 5.54 37.07
N ASP A 21 21.06 5.50 36.92
CA ASP A 21 20.07 6.24 37.71
C ASP A 21 20.07 7.74 37.39
N GLU A 22 19.29 8.12 36.37
CA GLU A 22 18.59 9.40 36.35
C GLU A 22 17.20 9.18 35.76
N THR A 23 16.22 9.49 36.58
CA THR A 23 14.78 9.47 36.34
C THR A 23 14.40 10.48 35.26
N ARG A 24 13.88 9.99 34.12
CA ARG A 24 13.05 10.78 33.23
C ARG A 24 11.82 9.97 32.85
N ASP A 25 10.69 10.41 33.41
CA ASP A 25 9.35 10.07 32.93
C ASP A 25 9.21 10.55 31.49
N GLU A 26 9.41 9.66 30.52
CA GLU A 26 8.82 9.80 29.19
C GLU A 26 8.06 8.53 28.86
N ILE A 27 6.77 8.62 29.15
CA ILE A 27 5.70 7.75 28.71
C ILE A 27 5.94 7.35 27.25
N MET A 28 6.16 6.06 27.00
CA MET A 28 6.07 5.46 25.68
C MET A 28 4.84 6.03 24.95
N PRO A 29 4.94 6.54 23.71
CA PRO A 29 3.73 6.83 22.97
C PRO A 29 3.07 5.49 22.70
N THR A 30 2.11 5.15 23.55
CA THR A 30 1.04 4.21 23.26
C THR A 30 0.56 4.61 21.88
N ALA A 31 0.62 3.68 20.92
CA ALA A 31 -0.02 3.87 19.63
C ALA A 31 -1.47 4.27 19.91
N LYS A 32 -1.74 5.57 19.85
CA LYS A 32 -3.09 6.07 19.67
C LYS A 32 -3.44 5.56 18.30
N GLN A 33 -4.11 4.42 18.27
CA GLN A 33 -5.12 4.21 17.26
C GLN A 33 -6.08 5.38 17.43
N VAL A 34 -5.80 6.45 16.68
CA VAL A 34 -6.82 7.40 16.30
C VAL A 34 -7.75 6.55 15.45
N ALA A 35 -8.72 5.94 16.12
CA ALA A 35 -9.94 5.53 15.46
C ALA A 35 -10.49 6.83 14.88
N VAL A 36 -10.18 7.10 13.62
CA VAL A 36 -10.94 8.05 12.82
C VAL A 36 -12.31 7.41 12.73
N ASN A 37 -13.15 7.82 13.66
CA ASN A 37 -14.56 7.50 13.68
C ASN A 37 -15.15 8.29 12.51
N GLU A 38 -14.99 7.79 11.28
CA GLU A 38 -15.68 8.31 10.11
C GLU A 38 -17.16 7.92 10.20
N ASN A 39 -17.84 8.45 11.22
CA ASN A 39 -19.28 8.57 11.24
C ASN A 39 -19.71 9.82 10.46
N ASN A 40 -19.12 10.06 9.29
CA ASN A 40 -19.74 10.94 8.30
C ASN A 40 -20.84 10.17 7.56
N THR A 41 -21.85 9.75 8.32
CA THR A 41 -23.18 9.56 7.74
C THR A 41 -23.62 10.94 7.28
N SER A 42 -23.49 11.20 5.97
CA SER A 42 -24.06 12.40 5.39
C SER A 42 -25.54 12.42 5.74
N ARG A 43 -25.92 13.34 6.65
CA ARG A 43 -27.25 13.45 7.24
C ARG A 43 -28.24 14.10 6.28
N ILE A 44 -28.32 13.58 5.05
CA ILE A 44 -29.50 13.55 4.16
C ILE A 44 -29.21 12.43 3.13
N GLY A 45 -29.34 11.14 3.49
CA GLY A 45 -28.83 10.09 2.60
C GLY A 45 -29.51 8.74 2.73
N LEU A 46 -30.21 8.31 1.68
CA LEU A 46 -30.82 6.99 1.54
C LEU A 46 -29.80 5.86 1.34
N THR A 47 -28.50 6.12 1.52
CA THR A 47 -27.40 5.19 1.28
C THR A 47 -26.44 5.19 2.47
N SER A 48 -26.11 4.01 2.98
CA SER A 48 -25.15 3.77 4.06
C SER A 48 -23.92 3.08 3.51
N VAL A 49 -22.73 3.59 3.84
CA VAL A 49 -21.44 2.98 3.52
C VAL A 49 -20.71 2.75 4.83
N LYS A 50 -20.33 1.50 5.12
CA LYS A 50 -19.65 1.13 6.37
C LYS A 50 -18.35 0.42 6.06
N PHE A 51 -17.27 0.90 6.65
CA PHE A 51 -15.95 0.27 6.55
C PHE A 51 -16.00 -1.18 7.06
N ILE A 52 -15.41 -2.09 6.30
CA ILE A 52 -15.27 -3.51 6.66
C ILE A 52 -13.83 -3.83 7.01
N LYS A 53 -12.90 -3.54 6.09
CA LYS A 53 -11.51 -3.99 6.20
C LYS A 53 -10.61 -3.21 5.23
N GLU A 54 -9.32 -3.19 5.52
CA GLU A 54 -8.27 -2.72 4.61
C GLU A 54 -7.19 -3.78 4.36
N SER A 55 -6.41 -3.60 3.29
CA SER A 55 -5.23 -4.41 3.01
C SER A 55 -4.25 -4.33 4.20
N GLY A 56 -3.44 -5.36 4.40
CA GLY A 56 -2.62 -5.58 5.61
C GLY A 56 -1.83 -4.35 6.11
N PRO A 57 -1.26 -4.42 7.34
CA PRO A 57 -0.71 -3.25 8.03
C PRO A 57 0.47 -2.57 7.32
N PHE A 58 1.06 -3.25 6.32
CA PHE A 58 2.08 -2.69 5.47
C PHE A 58 1.46 -2.22 4.15
N HIS A 59 1.54 -0.93 3.89
CA HIS A 59 1.09 -0.30 2.65
C HIS A 59 2.33 0.05 1.82
N PRO A 60 2.55 -0.62 0.67
CA PRO A 60 3.74 -0.41 -0.13
C PRO A 60 3.68 0.94 -0.86
N GLN A 61 4.84 1.55 -1.06
CA GLN A 61 5.01 2.69 -1.95
C GLN A 61 4.87 2.30 -3.43
N ALA A 62 5.16 1.04 -3.77
CA ALA A 62 5.14 0.58 -5.16
C ALA A 62 4.73 -0.88 -5.28
N LEU A 63 4.20 -1.24 -6.44
CA LEU A 63 4.01 -2.61 -6.87
C LEU A 63 4.86 -2.83 -8.13
N ASN A 64 5.86 -3.69 -8.02
CA ASN A 64 6.62 -4.17 -9.18
C ASN A 64 5.80 -5.20 -9.98
N THR A 65 6.34 -5.65 -11.11
CA THR A 65 5.73 -6.68 -11.94
C THR A 65 5.29 -7.90 -11.12
N GLU A 66 4.02 -8.30 -11.30
CA GLU A 66 3.33 -9.39 -10.60
C GLU A 66 3.18 -9.24 -9.07
N GLU A 67 3.62 -8.12 -8.49
CA GLU A 67 3.31 -7.81 -7.10
C GLU A 67 1.86 -7.33 -6.95
N SER A 68 1.28 -7.63 -5.78
CA SER A 68 -0.11 -7.31 -5.51
C SER A 68 -0.40 -6.91 -4.08
N LEU A 69 -1.44 -6.11 -3.92
CA LEU A 69 -2.13 -5.90 -2.66
C LEU A 69 -3.36 -6.80 -2.59
N THR A 70 -3.53 -7.49 -1.46
CA THR A 70 -4.66 -8.39 -1.25
C THR A 70 -5.46 -8.04 0.00
N LEU A 71 -6.77 -8.31 -0.07
CA LEU A 71 -7.71 -8.21 1.04
C LEU A 71 -8.68 -9.37 0.96
N GLU A 72 -8.88 -10.08 2.07
CA GLU A 72 -9.83 -11.21 2.12
C GLU A 72 -11.04 -10.88 2.99
N HIS A 73 -12.23 -11.18 2.47
CA HIS A 73 -13.49 -11.05 3.19
C HIS A 73 -14.52 -12.08 2.69
N ASN A 74 -15.15 -12.83 3.60
CA ASN A 74 -16.22 -13.80 3.33
C ASN A 74 -15.94 -14.76 2.15
N GLY A 75 -14.72 -15.32 2.10
CA GLY A 75 -14.31 -16.27 1.05
C GLY A 75 -14.06 -15.64 -0.32
N SER A 76 -14.05 -14.30 -0.40
CA SER A 76 -13.58 -13.55 -1.57
C SER A 76 -12.22 -12.92 -1.28
N VAL A 77 -11.33 -12.97 -2.27
CA VAL A 77 -10.04 -12.28 -2.28
C VAL A 77 -10.15 -11.11 -3.25
N TYR A 78 -9.84 -9.91 -2.78
CA TYR A 78 -9.71 -8.72 -3.60
C TYR A 78 -8.24 -8.49 -3.86
N ARG A 79 -7.85 -8.32 -5.13
CA ARG A 79 -6.44 -8.24 -5.53
C ARG A 79 -6.23 -7.08 -6.49
N LEU A 80 -5.41 -6.10 -6.09
CA LEU A 80 -4.83 -5.12 -7.01
C LEU A 80 -3.45 -5.61 -7.42
N ILE A 81 -3.23 -5.90 -8.70
CA ILE A 81 -1.99 -6.49 -9.20
C ILE A 81 -1.44 -5.69 -10.38
N MET A 82 -0.14 -5.41 -10.37
CA MET A 82 0.57 -4.85 -11.51
C MET A 82 1.01 -6.01 -12.41
N GLN A 83 0.26 -6.31 -13.46
CA GLN A 83 0.48 -7.49 -14.29
C GLN A 83 1.64 -7.30 -15.28
N MET A 84 2.28 -8.39 -15.70
CA MET A 84 3.40 -8.43 -16.64
C MET A 84 3.07 -7.87 -18.04
N ASP A 85 1.79 -7.82 -18.38
CA ASP A 85 1.29 -7.26 -19.64
C ASP A 85 1.15 -5.73 -19.61
N ASN A 86 1.67 -5.10 -18.56
CA ASN A 86 1.64 -3.67 -18.29
C ASN A 86 0.29 -3.14 -17.80
N ASN A 87 -0.68 -3.99 -17.48
CA ASN A 87 -1.98 -3.59 -16.98
C ASN A 87 -2.07 -3.67 -15.45
N LEU A 88 -2.53 -2.60 -14.79
CA LEU A 88 -2.88 -2.64 -13.38
C LEU A 88 -4.34 -3.06 -13.28
N VAL A 89 -4.63 -4.14 -12.56
CA VAL A 89 -5.98 -4.71 -12.51
C VAL A 89 -6.42 -4.98 -11.08
N LEU A 90 -7.65 -4.58 -10.78
CA LEU A 90 -8.36 -4.89 -9.55
C LEU A 90 -9.34 -6.04 -9.81
N TYR A 91 -9.09 -7.17 -9.17
CA TYR A 91 -9.93 -8.36 -9.25
C TYR A 91 -10.71 -8.60 -7.96
N ARG A 92 -11.86 -9.27 -8.10
CA ARG A 92 -12.49 -10.08 -7.07
C ARG A 92 -12.37 -11.56 -7.47
N GLU A 93 -11.81 -12.37 -6.59
CA GLU A 93 -11.65 -13.80 -6.76
C GLU A 93 -12.49 -14.55 -5.73
N ARG A 94 -13.37 -15.46 -6.17
CA ARG A 94 -14.24 -16.24 -5.30
C ARG A 94 -14.46 -17.63 -5.90
N GLN A 95 -14.19 -18.68 -5.12
CA GLN A 95 -14.42 -20.08 -5.54
C GLN A 95 -13.83 -20.41 -6.93
N GLY A 96 -12.61 -19.92 -7.20
CA GLY A 96 -11.93 -20.14 -8.49
C GLY A 96 -12.42 -19.26 -9.65
N HIS A 97 -13.48 -18.45 -9.46
CA HIS A 97 -13.88 -17.43 -10.43
C HIS A 97 -13.17 -16.11 -10.15
N ARG A 98 -12.65 -15.49 -11.21
CA ARG A 98 -11.99 -14.18 -11.16
C ARG A 98 -12.81 -13.17 -11.98
N THR A 99 -13.30 -12.14 -11.31
CA THR A 99 -14.05 -11.02 -11.91
C THR A 99 -13.18 -9.78 -11.90
N VAL A 100 -13.00 -9.12 -13.05
CA VAL A 100 -12.38 -7.80 -13.14
C VAL A 100 -13.36 -6.78 -12.56
N LEU A 101 -12.92 -6.00 -11.57
CA LEU A 101 -13.67 -4.85 -11.06
C LEU A 101 -13.22 -3.57 -11.76
N TRP A 102 -11.92 -3.40 -11.98
CA TRP A 102 -11.34 -2.23 -12.66
C TRP A 102 -10.00 -2.58 -13.32
N HIS A 103 -9.59 -1.83 -14.35
CA HIS A 103 -8.25 -1.90 -14.94
C HIS A 103 -7.78 -0.56 -15.53
N SER A 104 -6.47 -0.36 -15.62
CA SER A 104 -5.85 0.89 -16.12
C SER A 104 -5.90 1.06 -17.63
N ASN A 105 -6.25 0.01 -18.39
CA ASN A 105 -6.20 0.01 -19.87
C ASN A 105 -4.80 0.28 -20.43
N THR A 106 -3.77 -0.20 -19.75
CA THR A 106 -2.36 0.01 -20.13
C THR A 106 -1.69 -1.21 -20.71
N HIS A 107 -2.46 -2.23 -21.11
CA HIS A 107 -1.93 -3.39 -21.81
C HIS A 107 -1.08 -2.95 -23.01
N ARG A 108 0.18 -3.38 -23.04
CA ARG A 108 1.14 -3.08 -24.11
C ARG A 108 2.11 -4.24 -24.29
N THR A 109 2.61 -4.43 -25.50
CA THR A 109 3.55 -5.50 -25.84
C THR A 109 4.93 -4.99 -26.24
N ASP A 110 5.08 -3.68 -26.43
CA ASP A 110 6.30 -2.99 -26.83
C ASP A 110 7.15 -2.50 -25.64
N VAL A 111 6.62 -2.58 -24.43
CA VAL A 111 7.28 -2.22 -23.16
C VAL A 111 7.16 -3.37 -22.15
N VAL A 112 8.09 -3.40 -21.21
CA VAL A 112 8.23 -4.48 -20.20
C VAL A 112 8.56 -3.91 -18.82
N GLY A 113 8.50 -4.76 -17.80
CA GLY A 113 8.86 -4.40 -16.42
C GLY A 113 7.99 -3.28 -15.86
N PRO A 114 6.65 -3.42 -15.89
CA PRO A 114 5.77 -2.40 -15.37
C PRO A 114 5.87 -2.27 -13.85
N ARG A 115 5.73 -1.04 -13.36
CA ARG A 115 5.78 -0.73 -11.94
C ARG A 115 4.81 0.40 -11.62
N LEU A 116 3.91 0.16 -10.67
CA LEU A 116 3.05 1.19 -10.08
C LEU A 116 3.80 1.88 -8.94
N VAL A 117 3.77 3.21 -8.87
CA VAL A 117 4.54 3.99 -7.89
C VAL A 117 3.70 5.13 -7.31
N ALA A 118 3.56 5.14 -5.99
CA ALA A 118 3.12 6.30 -5.23
C ALA A 118 4.31 7.26 -5.05
N GLN A 119 4.19 8.44 -5.65
CA GLN A 119 5.28 9.40 -5.78
C GLN A 119 5.24 10.46 -4.68
N THR A 120 6.39 11.07 -4.40
CA THR A 120 6.55 12.11 -3.37
C THR A 120 5.96 13.47 -3.79
N ASP A 121 5.49 13.59 -5.02
CA ASP A 121 4.67 14.72 -5.50
C ASP A 121 3.16 14.46 -5.31
N GLY A 122 2.79 13.34 -4.69
CA GLY A 122 1.41 12.94 -4.45
C GLY A 122 0.69 12.33 -5.65
N ASN A 123 1.40 12.00 -6.73
CA ASN A 123 0.84 11.29 -7.85
C ASN A 123 0.95 9.76 -7.70
N LEU A 124 0.09 9.03 -8.41
CA LEU A 124 0.21 7.58 -8.61
C LEU A 124 0.43 7.31 -10.09
N VAL A 125 1.54 6.65 -10.45
CA VAL A 125 1.95 6.50 -11.85
C VAL A 125 2.37 5.07 -12.13
N ILE A 126 1.99 4.55 -13.31
CA ILE A 126 2.56 3.32 -13.86
C ILE A 126 3.68 3.69 -14.80
N TYR A 127 4.88 3.19 -14.52
CA TYR A 127 6.02 3.22 -15.43
C TYR A 127 6.21 1.85 -16.06
N ALA A 128 6.68 1.81 -17.30
CA ALA A 128 7.26 0.63 -17.92
C ALA A 128 8.57 1.00 -18.60
N SER A 129 9.33 0.01 -19.08
CA SER A 129 10.62 0.22 -19.74
C SER A 129 10.61 -0.30 -21.16
N ASN A 130 11.22 0.44 -22.09
CA ASN A 130 11.60 -0.09 -23.40
C ASN A 130 12.89 -0.91 -23.29
N SER A 131 13.10 -1.84 -24.21
CA SER A 131 14.23 -2.77 -24.16
C SER A 131 15.58 -2.10 -24.37
N ILE A 132 15.73 -1.12 -25.28
CA ILE A 132 16.99 -0.35 -25.47
C ILE A 132 16.71 1.05 -26.09
N PRO A 133 17.31 2.15 -25.57
CA PRO A 133 17.92 2.26 -24.24
C PRO A 133 16.83 2.16 -23.16
N VAL A 134 17.10 1.51 -22.03
CA VAL A 134 16.14 1.32 -20.94
C VAL A 134 15.77 2.68 -20.34
N ASN A 135 14.64 3.21 -20.78
CA ASN A 135 14.04 4.44 -20.28
C ASN A 135 12.73 4.09 -19.59
N SER A 136 12.52 4.61 -18.38
CA SER A 136 11.22 4.53 -17.72
C SER A 136 10.23 5.48 -18.41
N ILE A 137 9.18 4.91 -18.98
CA ILE A 137 8.12 5.62 -19.70
C ILE A 137 6.87 5.60 -18.81
N PRO A 138 6.31 6.76 -18.42
CA PRO A 138 5.01 6.80 -17.76
C PRO A 138 3.95 6.38 -18.78
N ILE A 139 3.19 5.33 -18.48
CA ILE A 139 2.13 4.82 -19.36
C ILE A 139 0.73 5.09 -18.84
N TRP A 140 0.59 5.47 -17.57
CA TRP A 140 -0.65 5.93 -16.95
C TRP A 140 -0.37 6.74 -15.69
N SER A 141 -1.26 7.69 -15.37
CA SER A 141 -1.23 8.48 -14.16
C SER A 141 -2.65 8.65 -13.59
N ALA A 142 -2.74 8.80 -12.27
CA ALA A 142 -3.97 9.17 -11.58
C ALA A 142 -4.26 10.67 -11.59
N ASP A 143 -3.34 11.50 -12.11
CA ASP A 143 -3.45 12.97 -12.14
C ASP A 143 -3.70 13.60 -10.75
N THR A 144 -3.04 13.07 -9.71
CA THR A 144 -3.24 13.52 -8.31
C THR A 144 -2.10 14.37 -7.74
N THR A 145 -1.21 14.88 -8.60
CA THR A 145 -0.06 15.70 -8.20
C THR A 145 -0.47 16.89 -7.32
N VAL A 146 0.30 17.14 -6.26
CA VAL A 146 0.14 18.29 -5.36
C VAL A 146 1.35 19.23 -5.44
N ASN A 147 1.21 20.43 -4.90
CA ASN A 147 2.26 21.47 -4.88
C ASN A 147 3.18 21.41 -3.65
N TYR A 148 3.24 20.26 -2.96
CA TYR A 148 4.06 20.05 -1.77
C TYR A 148 4.58 18.61 -1.71
N HIS A 149 5.61 18.37 -0.89
CA HIS A 149 6.19 17.04 -0.73
C HIS A 149 5.27 16.12 0.09
N VAL A 150 5.12 14.88 -0.36
CA VAL A 150 4.39 13.82 0.32
C VAL A 150 5.38 12.84 0.93
N ASP A 151 5.43 12.84 2.26
CA ASP A 151 6.16 11.89 3.09
C ASP A 151 5.48 10.53 3.08
N SER A 152 6.29 9.46 2.96
CA SER A 152 5.85 8.06 2.98
C SER A 152 4.61 7.78 2.12
N PRO A 153 4.63 8.13 0.81
CA PRO A 153 3.51 7.89 -0.08
C PRO A 153 3.30 6.38 -0.22
N HIS A 154 2.06 5.92 -0.11
CA HIS A 154 1.75 4.48 -0.09
C HIS A 154 0.38 4.18 -0.68
N ILE A 155 0.18 2.91 -1.02
CA ILE A 155 -1.03 2.40 -1.67
C ILE A 155 -1.70 1.42 -0.73
N LYS A 156 -3.02 1.51 -0.60
CA LYS A 156 -3.83 0.51 0.10
C LYS A 156 -5.17 0.27 -0.57
N ILE A 157 -5.81 -0.83 -0.21
CA ILE A 157 -7.17 -1.15 -0.65
C ILE A 157 -8.07 -1.19 0.57
N GLN A 158 -9.28 -0.64 0.47
CA GLN A 158 -10.29 -0.69 1.50
C GLN A 158 -11.61 -1.23 0.97
N LEU A 159 -12.29 -2.04 1.77
CA LEU A 159 -13.58 -2.63 1.47
C LEU A 159 -14.63 -2.08 2.43
N TYR A 160 -15.79 -1.77 1.88
CA TYR A 160 -16.94 -1.22 2.58
C TYR A 160 -18.20 -2.00 2.21
N SER A 161 -19.15 -2.16 3.14
CA SER A 161 -20.51 -2.53 2.78
C SER A 161 -21.23 -1.29 2.29
N ARG A 162 -22.13 -1.49 1.32
CA ARG A 162 -23.01 -0.45 0.78
C ARG A 162 -24.44 -0.94 0.84
N THR A 163 -25.33 -0.16 1.43
CA THR A 163 -26.77 -0.44 1.43
C THR A 163 -27.54 0.84 1.14
N GLY A 164 -28.74 0.74 0.60
CA GLY A 164 -29.60 1.91 0.50
C GLY A 164 -31.05 1.56 0.25
N THR A 165 -31.94 2.53 0.46
CA THR A 165 -33.39 2.33 0.34
C THR A 165 -33.82 2.02 -1.10
N PHE A 166 -33.06 2.48 -2.10
CA PHE A 166 -33.37 2.32 -3.54
C PHE A 166 -32.25 1.65 -4.35
N ILE A 167 -31.22 1.11 -3.70
CA ILE A 167 -30.12 0.40 -4.37
C ILE A 167 -29.91 -0.97 -3.73
N PRO A 168 -29.51 -2.00 -4.48
CA PRO A 168 -29.23 -3.29 -3.88
C PRO A 168 -28.07 -3.17 -2.88
N SER A 169 -28.14 -3.98 -1.81
CA SER A 169 -27.02 -4.15 -0.89
C SER A 169 -25.86 -4.78 -1.64
N GLY A 170 -24.66 -4.27 -1.40
CA GLY A 170 -23.44 -4.76 -2.02
C GLY A 170 -22.22 -4.23 -1.30
N PHE A 171 -21.16 -4.04 -2.06
CA PHE A 171 -19.87 -3.59 -1.56
C PHE A 171 -19.37 -2.41 -2.37
N ARG A 172 -18.52 -1.63 -1.71
CA ARG A 172 -17.65 -0.65 -2.34
C ARG A 172 -16.21 -1.00 -2.03
N ILE A 173 -15.37 -1.04 -3.04
CA ILE A 173 -13.92 -1.16 -2.87
C ILE A 173 -13.24 0.13 -3.32
N LYS A 174 -12.24 0.54 -2.56
CA LYS A 174 -11.43 1.71 -2.87
C LYS A 174 -9.97 1.33 -2.98
N VAL A 175 -9.27 1.87 -3.98
CA VAL A 175 -7.80 1.95 -3.97
C VAL A 175 -7.43 3.36 -3.57
N ILE A 176 -6.61 3.48 -2.52
CA ILE A 176 -6.33 4.75 -1.85
C ILE A 176 -4.84 5.04 -1.96
N LEU A 177 -4.54 6.28 -2.31
CA LEU A 177 -3.22 6.88 -2.22
C LEU A 177 -3.11 7.63 -0.89
N GLY A 178 -2.21 7.18 -0.03
CA GLY A 178 -1.90 7.79 1.26
C GLY A 178 -0.53 8.45 1.28
N GLY A 179 -0.27 9.20 2.35
CA GLY A 179 0.99 9.90 2.61
C GLY A 179 0.77 11.07 3.57
N ASN A 180 1.82 11.59 4.20
CA ASN A 180 1.73 12.60 5.27
C ASN A 180 0.83 12.17 6.45
N ASN A 181 0.79 10.87 6.76
CA ASN A 181 -0.11 10.26 7.77
C ASN A 181 -1.61 10.43 7.46
N GLU A 182 -1.97 10.66 6.19
CA GLU A 182 -3.35 10.87 5.76
C GLU A 182 -3.72 9.96 4.57
N GLU A 183 -5.02 9.68 4.44
CA GLU A 183 -5.62 9.16 3.21
C GLU A 183 -5.89 10.35 2.27
N ARG A 184 -5.10 10.47 1.21
CA ARG A 184 -5.07 11.69 0.40
C ARG A 184 -6.10 11.66 -0.72
N LYS A 185 -6.19 10.53 -1.42
CA LYS A 185 -7.07 10.36 -2.59
C LYS A 185 -7.59 8.93 -2.74
N ASP A 186 -8.89 8.84 -3.03
CA ASP A 186 -9.51 7.66 -3.61
C ASP A 186 -9.20 7.63 -5.11
N ILE A 187 -8.36 6.70 -5.55
CA ILE A 187 -7.92 6.60 -6.95
C ILE A 187 -8.91 5.76 -7.77
N ILE A 188 -9.38 4.66 -7.18
CA ILE A 188 -10.37 3.76 -7.79
C ILE A 188 -11.49 3.62 -6.77
N VAL A 189 -12.74 3.73 -7.23
CA VAL A 189 -13.94 3.52 -6.40
C VAL A 189 -14.91 2.68 -7.20
N GLU A 190 -15.01 1.39 -6.85
CA GLU A 190 -15.88 0.46 -7.55
C GLU A 190 -16.99 -0.07 -6.65
N ASP A 191 -18.19 -0.08 -7.21
CA ASP A 191 -19.43 -0.49 -6.58
C ASP A 191 -19.91 -1.81 -7.21
N PHE A 192 -20.04 -2.87 -6.41
CA PHE A 192 -20.37 -4.21 -6.92
C PHE A 192 -21.27 -5.00 -5.96
N TYR A 193 -21.76 -6.15 -6.43
CA TYR A 193 -22.72 -7.01 -5.73
C TYR A 193 -22.21 -8.45 -5.61
#